data_AF-A0A6B3EN39-F1
#
_entry.id   AF-A0A6B3EN39-F1
#
_cell.length_a   1.000
_cell.length_b   1.000
_cell.length_c   1.000
_cell.angle_alpha   90.00
_cell.angle_beta   90.00
_cell.angle_gamma   90.00
#
_symmetry.space_group_name_H-M   'P 1'
#
loop_
_entity.id
_entity.type
_entity.pdbx_description
1 polymer ?
#
loop_
_entity_poly.entity_id
_entity_poly.type
_entity_poly.pdbx_seq_one_letter_code
_entity_poly.pdbx_strand_id
1 'polypeptide(L)' 'YVSGPRIITDQTKAEMKKILGEIQDGSFANTWMKEYESGLPKYNEYKKADEQHLLETTGKELRKLMSWVDEEV' A
#
# COMPACT_ATOMS: atom_id res chain seq x y z
N TYR A 1 -10.45 -1.02 22.22
CA TYR A 1 -9.87 -2.20 22.89
C TYR A 1 -10.44 -3.53 22.41
N VAL A 2 -11.76 -3.70 22.25
CA VAL A 2 -12.37 -5.01 21.90
C VAL A 2 -12.21 -5.38 20.42
N SER A 3 -12.36 -4.44 19.49
CA SER A 3 -12.39 -4.75 18.04
C SER A 3 -11.02 -4.82 17.38
N GLY A 4 -10.01 -4.13 17.91
CA GLY A 4 -8.67 -4.09 17.32
C GLY A 4 -8.02 -5.48 17.15
N PRO A 5 -7.96 -6.31 18.21
CA PRO A 5 -7.41 -7.67 18.13
C PRO A 5 -8.18 -8.63 17.20
N ARG A 6 -9.44 -8.31 16.86
CA ARG A 6 -10.23 -9.10 15.91
C ARG A 6 -9.79 -8.89 14.46
N ILE A 7 -9.18 -7.74 14.16
CA ILE A 7 -8.69 -7.38 12.83
C ILE A 7 -7.18 -7.61 12.74
N ILE A 8 -6.42 -7.13 13.73
CA ILE A 8 -4.99 -7.35 13.83
C ILE A 8 -4.75 -8.60 14.67
N THR A 9 -4.82 -9.74 13.99
CA THR A 9 -4.72 -11.06 14.61
C THR A 9 -3.27 -11.49 14.78
N ASP A 10 -3.04 -12.62 15.46
CA ASP A 10 -1.70 -13.22 15.54
C ASP A 10 -1.19 -13.66 14.16
N GLN A 11 -2.08 -14.03 13.24
CA GLN A 11 -1.72 -14.30 11.84
C GLN A 11 -1.18 -13.05 11.15
N THR A 12 -1.83 -11.89 11.34
CA THR A 12 -1.34 -10.61 10.80
C THR A 12 0.07 -10.30 11.32
N LYS A 13 0.32 -10.52 12.61
CA LYS A 13 1.65 -10.33 13.20
C LYS A 13 2.69 -11.34 12.70
N ALA A 14 2.28 -12.58 12.45
CA ALA A 14 3.16 -13.61 11.89
C ALA A 14 3.60 -13.22 10.47
N GLU A 15 2.68 -12.75 9.62
CA GLU A 15 3.01 -12.28 8.28
C GLU A 15 3.94 -11.06 8.32
N MET A 16 3.69 -10.10 9.21
CA MET A 16 4.59 -8.96 9.42
C MET A 16 6.02 -9.39 9.77
N LYS A 17 6.19 -10.41 10.63
CA LYS A 17 7.52 -10.95 10.96
C LYS A 17 8.18 -11.63 9.77
N LYS A 18 7.41 -12.33 8.94
CA LYS A 18 7.90 -12.96 7.72
C LYS A 18 8.40 -11.92 6.71
N ILE A 19 7.61 -10.88 6.47
CA ILE A 19 8.00 -9.74 5.62
C ILE A 19 9.29 -9.10 6.14
N LEU A 20 9.42 -8.91 7.45
CA LEU A 20 10.67 -8.42 8.04
C LEU A 20 11.86 -9.35 7.76
N GLY A 21 11.66 -10.66 7.84
CA GLY A 21 12.67 -11.66 7.45
C GLY A 21 13.10 -11.51 5.99
N GLU A 22 12.14 -11.40 5.06
CA GLU A 22 12.38 -11.22 3.63
C GLU A 22 13.11 -9.88 3.31
N ILE A 23 12.93 -8.86 4.14
CA ILE A 23 13.68 -7.60 4.07
C ILE A 23 15.12 -7.82 4.55
N GLN A 24 15.30 -8.48 5.69
CA GLN A 24 16.61 -8.69 6.32
C GLN A 24 17.50 -9.65 5.54
N ASP A 25 16.93 -10.69 4.93
CA ASP A 25 17.65 -11.64 4.10
C ASP A 25 17.88 -11.17 2.65
N GLY A 26 17.29 -10.02 2.29
CA GLY A 26 17.45 -9.37 0.99
C GLY A 26 16.55 -9.92 -0.12
N SER A 27 15.69 -10.91 0.14
CA SER A 27 14.74 -11.47 -0.83
C SER A 27 13.80 -10.39 -1.37
N PHE A 28 13.35 -9.48 -0.50
CA PHE A 28 12.51 -8.34 -0.89
C PHE A 28 13.23 -7.42 -1.88
N ALA A 29 14.45 -7.01 -1.56
CA ALA A 29 15.25 -6.14 -2.40
C ALA A 29 15.56 -6.79 -3.77
N ASN A 30 15.92 -8.08 -3.78
CA ASN A 30 16.16 -8.83 -5.01
C ASN A 30 14.91 -8.90 -5.90
N THR A 31 13.73 -9.12 -5.29
CA THR A 31 12.45 -9.15 -6.02
C THR A 31 12.13 -7.78 -6.59
N TRP A 32 12.32 -6.71 -5.81
CA TRP A 32 12.10 -5.34 -6.27
C TRP A 32 13.03 -4.93 -7.41
N MET A 33 14.33 -5.25 -7.31
CA MET A 33 15.30 -4.95 -8.36
C MET A 33 14.93 -5.64 -9.68
N LYS A 34 14.54 -6.92 -9.63
CA LYS A 34 14.08 -7.65 -10.83
C LYS A 34 12.85 -7.03 -11.47
N GLU A 35 11.88 -6.62 -10.65
CA GLU A 35 10.67 -5.93 -11.13
C GLU A 35 11.02 -4.60 -11.80
N TYR A 36 11.94 -3.83 -11.20
CA TYR A 36 12.43 -2.57 -11.73
C TYR A 36 13.17 -2.76 -13.06
N GLU A 37 14.10 -3.72 -13.13
CA GLU A 37 14.82 -4.09 -14.35
C GLU A 37 13.89 -4.58 -15.46
N SER A 38 12.76 -5.20 -15.09
CA SER A 38 11.71 -5.66 -16.02
C SER A 38 10.77 -4.54 -16.48
N GLY A 39 10.98 -3.29 -16.03
CA GLY A 39 10.17 -2.14 -16.45
C GLY A 39 8.88 -1.92 -15.63
N LEU A 40 8.83 -2.41 -14.38
CA LEU A 40 7.74 -2.16 -13.43
C LEU A 40 6.34 -2.64 -13.84
N PRO A 41 6.16 -3.80 -14.50
CA PRO A 41 4.84 -4.24 -14.99
C PRO A 41 3.79 -4.37 -13.87
N LYS A 42 4.09 -5.06 -12.76
CA LYS A 42 3.17 -5.24 -11.63
C LYS A 42 2.97 -3.95 -10.86
N TYR A 43 4.05 -3.19 -10.66
CA TYR A 43 3.95 -1.89 -9.97
C TYR A 43 3.00 -0.95 -10.72
N ASN A 44 3.13 -0.85 -12.05
CA ASN A 44 2.27 -0.02 -12.88
C ASN A 44 0.81 -0.54 -12.89
N GLU A 45 0.62 -1.86 -12.87
CA GLU A 45 -0.71 -2.46 -12.73
C GLU A 45 -1.39 -2.05 -11.41
N TYR A 46 -0.71 -2.22 -10.27
CA TYR A 46 -1.22 -1.83 -8.96
C TYR A 46 -1.48 -0.33 -8.88
N LYS A 47 -0.54 0.49 -9.35
CA LYS A 47 -0.70 1.94 -9.40
C LYS A 47 -1.96 2.35 -10.18
N LYS A 48 -2.17 1.76 -11.35
CA LYS A 48 -3.35 2.04 -12.18
C LYS A 48 -4.65 1.59 -11.49
N ALA A 49 -4.63 0.44 -10.81
CA ALA A 49 -5.79 -0.05 -10.06
C ALA A 49 -6.13 0.89 -8.89
N ASP A 50 -5.12 1.37 -8.16
CA ASP A 50 -5.29 2.30 -7.05
C ASP A 50 -5.84 3.66 -7.54
N GLU A 51 -5.30 4.20 -8.63
CA GLU A 51 -5.78 5.46 -9.24
C GLU A 51 -7.25 5.38 -9.68
N GLN A 52 -7.70 4.18 -10.08
CA GLN A 52 -9.07 3.94 -10.54
C GLN A 52 -10.03 3.56 -9.40
N HIS A 53 -9.53 3.42 -8.18
CA HIS A 53 -10.35 3.00 -7.05
C HIS A 53 -11.37 4.10 -6.67
N LEU A 54 -12.61 3.69 -6.35
CA LEU A 54 -13.70 4.61 -6.02
C LEU A 54 -13.36 5.57 -4.86
N LEU A 55 -12.48 5.12 -3.95
CA LEU A 55 -11.96 5.93 -2.85
C LEU A 55 -11.27 7.21 -3.36
N GLU A 56 -10.52 7.12 -4.47
CA GLU A 56 -9.76 8.26 -4.99
C GLU A 56 -10.67 9.30 -5.63
N THR A 57 -11.64 8.85 -6.44
CA THR A 57 -12.61 9.76 -7.07
C THR A 57 -13.48 10.45 -6.03
N THR A 58 -14.07 9.68 -5.12
CA THR A 58 -14.91 10.20 -4.03
C THR A 58 -14.10 11.08 -3.07
N GLY A 59 -12.91 10.63 -2.69
CA GLY A 59 -12.04 11.35 -1.78
C GLY A 59 -11.60 12.70 -2.33
N LYS A 60 -11.30 12.79 -3.63
CA LYS A 60 -10.96 14.04 -4.31
C LYS A 60 -12.12 15.04 -4.28
N GLU A 61 -13.34 14.60 -4.58
CA GLU A 61 -14.52 15.47 -4.51
C GLU A 61 -14.76 16.00 -3.09
N LEU A 62 -14.66 15.13 -2.09
CA LEU A 62 -14.84 15.52 -0.69
C LEU A 62 -13.74 16.48 -0.23
N ARG A 63 -12.47 16.20 -0.55
CA ARG A 63 -11.34 17.06 -0.15
C ARG A 63 -11.43 18.47 -0.74
N LYS A 64 -11.93 18.63 -1.97
CA LYS A 64 -12.18 19.95 -2.58
C LYS A 64 -13.15 20.83 -1.80
N LEU A 65 -14.08 20.24 -1.06
CA LEU A 65 -15.05 20.96 -0.25
C LEU A 65 -14.49 21.37 1.12
N MET A 66 -13.33 20.83 1.50
CA MET A 66 -12.68 21.08 2.77
C MET A 66 -11.75 22.29 2.63
N SER A 67 -12.23 23.48 3.03
CA SER A 67 -11.49 24.75 2.91
C SER A 67 -10.17 24.83 3.70
N TRP A 68 -9.86 23.82 4.51
CA TRP A 68 -8.68 23.70 5.36
C TRP A 68 -7.71 22.61 4.90
N VAL A 69 -8.08 21.86 3.85
CA VAL A 69 -7.21 20.88 3.22
C VAL A 69 -6.62 21.57 2.00
N ASP A 70 -5.35 21.99 2.11
CA ASP A 70 -4.61 22.47 0.94
C ASP A 70 -4.45 21.30 -0.04
N GLU A 71 -5.02 21.43 -1.24
CA GLU A 71 -4.67 20.60 -2.39
C GLU A 71 -3.28 21.05 -2.89
N GLU A 72 -2.22 20.78 -2.12
CA GLU A 72 -0.90 20.66 -2.75
C GLU A 72 -0.88 19.32 -3.50
N VAL A 73 -1.07 19.43 -4.82
CA VAL A 73 -0.86 18.37 -5.80
C VAL A 73 0.58 18.43 -6.28
#